data_AF-A0A9R0Z8A2-F1
#
_entry.id   AF-A0A9R0Z8A2-F1
#
_cell.length_a   1.000
_cell.length_b   1.000
_cell.length_c   1.000
_cell.angle_alpha   90.00
_cell.angle_beta   90.00
_cell.angle_gamma   90.00
#
_symmetry.space_group_name_H-M   'P 1'
#
loop_
_entity.id
_entity.type
_entity.pdbx_description
1 polymer ?
#
loop_
_entity_poly.entity_id
_entity_poly.type
_entity_poly.pdbx_seq_one_letter_code
_entity_poly.pdbx_strand_id
1 'polypeptide(L)'
;MPTRLLIKYFLRVDADGLFHTYPRRGGPFKSLKEAQDAIDSHHTNLCKFKYMGDLSEEDIHVWQTLYWPNGTRMNSKQALDVMINRRPKWDVLNALLDKYNEDHHLFGDFAYELKEIVSYKPHFQGKNSPYKCRSFSHLNLIVKSGSSAVGDLFFAEITCMKDGELEVSAVDVEMM
;
A
#
# COMPACT_ATOMS: atom_id res chain seq x y z
N MET A 1 -11.63 18.65 -8.35
CA MET A 1 -10.38 18.07 -8.88
C MET A 1 -10.41 16.57 -8.57
N PRO A 2 -10.60 15.67 -9.55
CA PRO A 2 -10.45 14.26 -9.27
C PRO A 2 -8.96 14.02 -8.96
N THR A 3 -8.67 13.59 -7.73
CA THR A 3 -7.33 13.19 -7.32
C THR A 3 -6.82 12.16 -8.31
N ARG A 4 -5.79 12.53 -9.10
CA ARG A 4 -4.95 11.57 -9.85
C ARG A 4 -4.69 10.42 -8.88
N LEU A 5 -5.20 9.22 -9.18
CA LEU A 5 -5.10 8.07 -8.28
C LEU A 5 -3.62 7.73 -8.13
N LEU A 6 -2.99 8.33 -7.11
CA LEU A 6 -1.71 7.92 -6.60
C LEU A 6 -1.89 6.47 -6.16
N ILE A 7 -1.28 5.55 -6.90
CA ILE A 7 -1.12 4.21 -6.38
C ILE A 7 -0.13 4.31 -5.23
N LYS A 8 -0.63 4.52 -4.00
CA LYS A 8 0.16 4.37 -2.78
C LYS A 8 0.69 2.93 -2.73
N TYR A 9 2.01 2.81 -2.68
CA TYR A 9 2.71 1.57 -2.37
C TYR A 9 3.20 1.63 -0.93
N PHE A 10 3.24 0.48 -0.29
CA PHE A 10 3.86 0.33 1.02
C PHE A 10 5.11 -0.53 0.87
N LEU A 11 6.16 -0.11 1.57
CA LEU A 11 7.43 -0.80 1.62
C LEU A 11 7.64 -1.28 3.05
N ARG A 12 7.98 -2.56 3.18
CA ARG A 12 8.37 -3.16 4.46
C ARG A 12 9.81 -3.64 4.32
N VAL A 13 10.62 -3.41 5.34
CA VAL A 13 11.97 -3.98 5.45
C VAL A 13 11.90 -5.18 6.38
N ASP A 14 12.38 -6.34 5.92
CA ASP A 14 12.46 -7.55 6.74
C ASP A 14 13.70 -7.56 7.66
N ALA A 15 13.85 -8.62 8.45
CA ALA A 15 14.97 -8.77 9.39
C ALA A 15 16.35 -8.83 8.70
N ASP A 16 16.41 -9.25 7.43
CA ASP A 16 17.63 -9.31 6.63
C ASP A 16 17.93 -7.97 5.91
N GLY A 17 17.09 -6.95 6.12
CA GLY A 17 17.23 -5.64 5.49
C GLY A 17 16.71 -5.57 4.06
N LEU A 18 15.94 -6.57 3.61
CA LEU A 18 15.38 -6.59 2.26
C LEU A 18 14.00 -5.92 2.20
N PHE A 19 13.73 -5.27 1.07
CA PHE A 19 12.53 -4.49 0.83
C PHE A 19 11.45 -5.36 0.16
N HIS A 20 10.26 -5.35 0.75
CA HIS A 20 9.04 -5.97 0.24
C HIS A 20 8.04 -4.90 -0.15
N THR A 21 7.31 -5.12 -1.25
CA THR A 21 6.35 -4.17 -1.80
C THR A 21 4.91 -4.64 -1.59
N TYR A 22 4.01 -3.69 -1.31
CA TYR A 22 2.58 -3.93 -1.19
C TYR A 22 1.82 -2.89 -2.03
N PRO A 23 1.01 -3.31 -3.02
CA PRO A 23 0.81 -4.71 -3.45
C PRO A 23 2.12 -5.34 -3.98
N ARG A 24 2.25 -6.68 -3.90
CA ARG A 24 3.46 -7.40 -4.33
C ARG A 24 3.81 -7.08 -5.78
N ARG A 25 5.02 -6.55 -6.00
CA ARG A 25 5.61 -6.26 -7.33
C ARG A 25 6.90 -7.05 -7.60
N GLY A 26 7.05 -8.20 -6.93
CA GLY A 26 8.27 -9.01 -6.94
C GLY A 26 9.08 -8.79 -5.66
N GLY A 27 10.38 -9.09 -5.75
CA GLY A 27 11.28 -9.06 -4.62
C GLY A 27 11.33 -10.38 -3.84
N PRO A 28 11.95 -10.39 -2.63
CA PRO A 28 12.48 -9.23 -1.91
C PRO A 28 13.63 -8.50 -2.64
N PHE A 29 13.77 -7.19 -2.41
CA PHE A 29 14.77 -6.32 -3.05
C PHE A 29 15.87 -5.90 -2.09
N LYS A 30 17.09 -5.67 -2.57
CA LYS A 30 18.24 -5.32 -1.70
C LYS A 30 18.33 -3.83 -1.38
N SER A 31 17.59 -2.98 -2.10
CA SER A 31 17.62 -1.53 -1.91
C SER A 31 16.28 -0.87 -2.22
N LEU A 32 16.06 0.31 -1.65
CA LEU A 32 14.92 1.16 -1.97
C LEU A 32 14.85 1.49 -3.46
N LYS A 33 16.00 1.72 -4.11
CA LYS A 33 16.07 2.00 -5.54
C LYS A 33 15.55 0.83 -6.36
N GLU A 34 15.97 -0.39 -6.05
CA GLU A 34 15.51 -1.59 -6.76
C GLU A 34 14.01 -1.81 -6.61
N ALA A 35 13.47 -1.57 -5.41
CA ALA A 35 12.03 -1.63 -5.17
C ALA A 35 11.26 -0.54 -5.95
N GLN A 36 11.81 0.68 -6.03
CA GLN A 36 11.25 1.78 -6.82
C GLN A 36 11.27 1.45 -8.32
N ASP A 37 12.40 0.95 -8.83
CA ASP A 37 12.55 0.53 -10.22
C ASP A 37 11.55 -0.58 -10.58
N ALA A 38 11.26 -1.51 -9.66
CA ALA A 38 10.23 -2.54 -9.85
C ALA A 38 8.81 -1.98 -9.88
N ILE A 39 8.50 -1.02 -9.01
CA ILE A 39 7.22 -0.28 -9.02
C ILE A 39 7.07 0.47 -10.35
N ASP A 40 8.08 1.22 -10.76
CA ASP A 40 8.09 2.02 -11.97
C ASP A 40 8.04 1.16 -13.22
N SER A 41 8.72 0.02 -13.24
CA SER A 41 8.63 -1.00 -14.30
C SER A 41 7.24 -1.58 -14.40
N HIS A 42 6.57 -1.88 -13.28
CA HIS A 42 5.18 -2.33 -13.31
C HIS A 42 4.25 -1.26 -13.89
N HIS A 43 4.45 0.01 -13.51
CA HIS A 43 3.74 1.11 -14.14
C HIS A 43 4.04 1.21 -15.63
N THR A 44 5.29 1.10 -16.04
CA THR A 44 5.74 1.17 -17.44
C THR A 44 5.21 -0.01 -18.28
N ASN A 45 5.11 -1.22 -17.72
CA ASN A 45 4.56 -2.38 -18.42
C ASN A 45 3.03 -2.31 -18.55
N LEU A 46 2.38 -1.71 -17.55
CA LEU A 46 0.96 -1.36 -17.63
C LEU A 46 0.73 -0.19 -18.59
N CYS A 47 1.63 0.79 -18.62
CA CYS A 47 1.77 1.81 -19.66
C CYS A 47 2.23 1.11 -20.96
N LYS A 48 1.39 0.30 -21.63
CA LYS A 48 1.71 -0.27 -22.96
C LYS A 48 1.85 0.80 -24.07
N PHE A 49 2.41 1.96 -23.77
CA PHE A 49 2.81 2.99 -24.71
C PHE A 49 4.31 3.16 -24.64
N LYS A 50 5.01 2.17 -25.21
CA LYS A 50 6.37 2.34 -25.75
C LYS A 50 6.39 3.26 -26.99
N TYR A 51 5.31 4.02 -27.24
CA TYR A 51 4.98 4.78 -28.45
C TYR A 51 4.56 6.24 -28.15
N MET A 52 4.98 6.81 -27.01
CA MET A 52 4.88 8.27 -26.81
C MET A 52 5.98 9.04 -27.54
N GLY A 53 7.01 8.36 -28.06
CA GLY A 53 8.14 9.01 -28.75
C GLY A 53 7.75 9.75 -30.02
N ASP A 54 6.63 9.36 -30.65
CA ASP A 54 6.13 9.94 -31.90
C ASP A 54 4.91 10.86 -31.70
N LEU A 55 4.49 11.11 -30.46
CA LEU A 55 3.34 11.96 -30.14
C LEU A 55 3.75 13.42 -30.00
N SER A 56 2.89 14.33 -30.45
CA SER A 56 3.06 15.76 -30.20
C SER A 56 2.86 16.09 -28.71
N GLU A 57 3.38 17.23 -28.24
CA GLU A 57 3.15 17.69 -26.86
C GLU A 57 1.64 17.80 -26.52
N GLU A 58 0.82 18.17 -27.50
CA GLU A 58 -0.63 18.28 -27.36
C GLU A 58 -1.28 16.90 -27.17
N ASP A 59 -0.86 15.90 -27.93
CA ASP A 59 -1.34 14.52 -27.81
C ASP A 59 -0.94 13.91 -26.46
N ILE A 60 0.29 14.20 -26.00
CA ILE A 60 0.75 13.81 -24.65
C ILE A 60 -0.14 14.45 -23.59
N HIS A 61 -0.48 15.74 -23.73
CA HIS A 61 -1.33 16.45 -22.78
C HIS A 61 -2.77 15.93 -22.74
N VAL A 62 -3.37 15.69 -23.91
CA VAL A 62 -4.70 15.09 -24.04
C VAL A 62 -4.71 13.69 -23.42
N TRP A 63 -3.66 12.90 -23.67
CA TRP A 63 -3.53 11.57 -23.10
C TRP A 63 -3.42 11.60 -21.57
N GLN A 64 -2.56 12.44 -21.01
CA GLN A 64 -2.40 12.61 -19.55
C GLN A 64 -3.69 13.08 -18.87
N THR A 65 -4.59 13.73 -19.61
CA THR A 65 -5.88 14.19 -19.12
C THR A 65 -6.94 13.09 -19.17
N LEU A 66 -6.88 12.20 -20.17
CA LEU A 66 -7.92 11.21 -20.44
C LEU A 66 -7.58 9.79 -19.97
N TYR A 67 -6.30 9.48 -19.72
CA TYR A 67 -5.83 8.12 -19.45
C TYR A 67 -4.98 8.07 -18.18
N TRP A 68 -5.13 6.99 -17.41
CA TRP A 68 -4.23 6.61 -16.33
C TRP A 68 -2.87 6.18 -16.90
N PRO A 69 -1.78 6.23 -16.08
CA PRO A 69 -0.47 5.73 -16.50
C PRO A 69 -0.56 4.33 -17.13
N ASN A 70 -1.33 3.42 -16.54
CA ASN A 70 -1.57 2.07 -17.07
C ASN A 70 -2.36 2.00 -18.41
N GLY A 71 -2.53 3.11 -19.14
CA GLY A 71 -3.25 3.19 -20.41
C GLY A 71 -4.77 3.04 -20.30
N THR A 72 -5.31 2.90 -19.09
CA THR A 72 -6.76 2.77 -18.89
C THR A 72 -7.39 4.16 -18.95
N ARG A 73 -8.41 4.36 -19.80
CA ARG A 73 -9.13 5.64 -19.87
C ARG A 73 -9.72 5.99 -18.50
N MET A 74 -9.44 7.19 -18.00
CA MET A 74 -10.06 7.74 -16.81
C MET A 74 -11.58 7.75 -16.98
N ASN A 75 -12.33 7.52 -15.90
CA ASN A 75 -13.80 7.40 -15.90
C ASN A 75 -14.37 6.26 -16.76
N SER A 76 -13.54 5.31 -17.23
CA SER A 76 -14.04 4.07 -17.82
C SER A 76 -14.57 3.12 -16.74
N LYS A 77 -15.44 2.19 -17.14
CA LYS A 77 -15.89 1.09 -16.27
C LYS A 77 -14.72 0.30 -15.70
N GLN A 78 -13.65 0.09 -16.50
CA GLN A 78 -12.45 -0.62 -16.08
C GLN A 78 -11.65 0.16 -15.03
N ALA A 79 -11.50 1.48 -15.20
CA ALA A 79 -10.87 2.33 -14.18
C ALA A 79 -11.68 2.35 -12.89
N LEU A 80 -13.01 2.43 -13.00
CA LEU A 80 -13.93 2.39 -11.87
C LEU A 80 -13.84 1.04 -11.14
N ASP A 81 -13.79 -0.07 -11.87
CA ASP A 81 -13.66 -1.41 -11.31
C ASP A 81 -12.32 -1.60 -10.59
N VAL A 82 -11.20 -1.16 -11.19
CA VAL A 82 -9.89 -1.15 -10.53
C VAL A 82 -9.93 -0.28 -9.27
N MET A 83 -10.56 0.89 -9.32
CA MET A 83 -10.66 1.80 -8.17
C MET A 83 -11.53 1.23 -7.04
N ILE A 84 -12.67 0.60 -7.36
CA ILE A 84 -13.59 -0.01 -6.39
C ILE A 84 -12.98 -1.27 -5.78
N ASN A 85 -12.28 -2.07 -6.58
CA ASN A 85 -11.67 -3.32 -6.12
C ASN A 85 -10.31 -3.12 -5.44
N ARG A 86 -9.69 -1.94 -5.58
CA ARG A 86 -8.42 -1.64 -4.92
C ARG A 86 -8.64 -1.48 -3.42
N ARG A 87 -7.92 -2.28 -2.64
CA ARG A 87 -7.99 -2.29 -1.19
C ARG A 87 -6.67 -1.80 -0.56
N PRO A 88 -6.33 -0.51 -0.66
CA PRO A 88 -5.05 0.00 -0.16
C PRO A 88 -4.87 -0.20 1.36
N LYS A 89 -5.98 -0.26 2.11
CA LYS A 89 -5.95 -0.60 3.53
C LYS A 89 -5.47 -2.04 3.77
N TRP A 90 -5.86 -2.98 2.90
CA TRP A 90 -5.43 -4.37 2.99
C TRP A 90 -3.93 -4.50 2.72
N ASP A 91 -3.40 -3.74 1.77
CA ASP A 91 -1.97 -3.73 1.47
C ASP A 91 -1.13 -3.31 2.69
N VAL A 92 -1.54 -2.25 3.40
CA VAL A 92 -0.89 -1.84 4.66
C VAL A 92 -0.98 -2.95 5.70
N LEU A 93 -2.18 -3.47 5.93
CA LEU A 93 -2.42 -4.44 6.98
C LEU A 93 -1.68 -5.76 6.75
N ASN A 94 -1.60 -6.21 5.51
CA ASN A 94 -0.77 -7.35 5.14
C ASN A 94 0.71 -7.07 5.42
N ALA A 95 1.21 -5.87 5.09
CA ALA A 95 2.60 -5.51 5.41
C ALA A 95 2.88 -5.54 6.92
N LEU A 96 1.91 -5.13 7.74
CA LEU A 96 2.02 -5.16 9.20
C LEU A 96 1.95 -6.57 9.76
N LEU A 97 1.03 -7.39 9.26
CA LEU A 97 0.91 -8.79 9.67
C LEU A 97 2.14 -9.59 9.27
N ASP A 98 2.63 -9.42 8.04
CA ASP A 98 3.84 -10.10 7.60
C ASP A 98 5.05 -9.66 8.47
N LYS A 99 5.13 -8.39 8.89
CA LYS A 99 6.15 -7.92 9.84
C LYS A 99 6.01 -8.57 11.21
N TYR A 100 4.79 -8.61 11.76
CA TYR A 100 4.51 -9.23 13.05
C TYR A 100 4.86 -10.72 13.04
N ASN A 101 4.47 -11.44 11.99
CA ASN A 101 4.78 -12.86 11.81
C ASN A 101 6.29 -13.11 11.80
N GLU A 102 7.05 -12.28 11.07
CA GLU A 102 8.52 -12.35 11.05
C GLU A 102 9.13 -12.11 12.43
N ASP A 103 8.70 -11.05 13.12
CA ASP A 103 9.24 -10.66 14.43
C ASP A 103 8.94 -11.70 15.52
N HIS A 104 7.90 -12.53 15.33
CA HIS A 104 7.50 -13.60 16.24
C HIS A 104 7.87 -15.00 15.75
N HIS A 105 8.63 -15.11 14.65
CA HIS A 105 9.02 -16.39 14.04
C HIS A 105 7.82 -17.31 13.70
N LEU A 106 6.71 -16.73 13.26
CA LEU A 106 5.50 -17.43 12.85
C LEU A 106 5.56 -17.72 11.34
N PHE A 107 5.65 -19.00 10.98
CA PHE A 107 5.81 -19.44 9.59
C PHE A 107 4.81 -20.54 9.22
N GLY A 108 4.51 -20.63 7.92
CA GLY A 108 3.60 -21.63 7.38
C GLY A 108 2.22 -21.55 8.05
N ASP A 109 1.74 -22.67 8.56
CA ASP A 109 0.41 -22.78 9.19
C ASP A 109 0.29 -21.94 10.48
N PHE A 110 1.40 -21.48 11.06
CA PHE A 110 1.38 -20.60 12.23
C PHE A 110 1.32 -19.11 11.88
N ALA A 111 1.56 -18.74 10.62
CA ALA A 111 1.52 -17.35 10.20
C ALA A 111 0.08 -16.82 10.22
N TYR A 112 -0.11 -15.60 10.73
CA TYR A 112 -1.39 -14.94 10.71
C TYR A 112 -1.69 -14.35 9.33
N GLU A 113 -2.88 -14.63 8.82
CA GLU A 113 -3.41 -14.07 7.59
C GLU A 113 -4.59 -13.14 7.88
N LEU A 114 -4.66 -12.02 7.15
CA LEU A 114 -5.75 -11.06 7.26
C LEU A 114 -7.05 -11.65 6.73
N LYS A 115 -8.05 -11.82 7.59
CA LYS A 115 -9.39 -12.28 7.20
C LYS A 115 -10.35 -11.13 6.99
N GLU A 116 -10.41 -10.20 7.94
CA GLU A 116 -11.41 -9.15 7.96
C GLU A 116 -10.93 -7.91 8.69
N ILE A 117 -11.35 -6.74 8.22
CA ILE A 117 -11.15 -5.46 8.90
C ILE A 117 -12.44 -5.14 9.66
N VAL A 118 -12.44 -5.28 10.98
CA VAL A 118 -13.63 -5.04 11.82
C VAL A 118 -13.87 -3.56 12.05
N SER A 119 -12.79 -2.81 12.31
CA SER A 119 -12.88 -1.38 12.60
C SER A 119 -11.66 -0.64 12.09
N TYR A 120 -11.88 0.55 11.55
CA TYR A 120 -10.86 1.52 11.19
C TYR A 120 -11.27 2.89 11.70
N LYS A 121 -10.56 3.40 12.71
CA LYS A 121 -10.81 4.72 13.29
C LYS A 121 -9.60 5.62 13.04
N PRO A 122 -9.64 6.44 11.98
CA PRO A 122 -8.57 7.39 11.72
C PRO A 122 -8.73 8.61 12.62
N HIS A 123 -7.62 9.02 13.24
CA HIS A 123 -7.52 10.26 13.98
C HIS A 123 -6.56 11.18 13.24
N PHE A 124 -7.09 12.31 12.78
CA PHE A 124 -6.31 13.36 12.13
C PHE A 124 -6.14 14.52 13.10
N GLN A 125 -4.90 14.95 13.35
CA GLN A 125 -4.70 16.25 13.99
C GLN A 125 -5.27 17.36 13.08
N GLY A 126 -6.09 18.24 13.67
CA GLY A 126 -6.70 19.35 12.95
C GLY A 126 -5.67 20.27 12.29
N LYS A 127 -6.09 21.01 11.26
CA LYS A 127 -5.25 21.89 10.41
C LYS A 127 -4.37 22.91 11.17
N ASN A 128 -4.62 23.13 12.47
CA ASN A 128 -3.93 24.10 13.30
C ASN A 128 -2.95 23.46 14.31
N SER A 129 -2.62 22.17 14.17
CA SER A 129 -1.60 21.54 15.02
C SER A 129 -0.20 22.04 14.63
N PRO A 130 0.63 22.51 15.59
CA PRO A 130 2.02 22.88 15.33
C PRO A 130 2.91 21.68 14.97
N TYR A 131 2.43 20.45 15.17
CA TYR A 131 3.12 19.23 14.78
C TYR A 131 2.72 18.85 13.35
N LYS A 132 3.70 18.84 12.42
CA LYS A 132 3.54 18.39 11.03
C LYS A 132 2.83 17.03 10.99
N CYS A 133 1.57 17.03 10.58
CA CYS A 133 0.72 15.88 10.21
C CYS A 133 1.09 14.55 10.90
N ARG A 134 0.83 14.42 12.21
CA ARG A 134 0.67 13.11 12.84
C ARG A 134 -0.77 12.66 12.67
N SER A 135 -0.98 11.55 11.96
CA SER A 135 -2.24 10.83 11.99
C SER A 135 -2.02 9.50 12.67
N PHE A 136 -2.88 9.15 13.62
CA PHE A 136 -2.89 7.83 14.25
C PHE A 136 -4.18 7.12 13.88
N SER A 137 -4.09 5.86 13.45
CA SER A 137 -5.25 5.05 13.09
C SER A 137 -5.32 3.84 13.99
N HIS A 138 -6.47 3.63 14.62
CA HIS A 138 -6.77 2.38 15.33
C HIS A 138 -7.46 1.41 14.41
N LEU A 139 -6.92 0.19 14.36
CA LEU A 139 -7.39 -0.89 13.52
C LEU A 139 -7.68 -2.10 14.38
N ASN A 140 -8.89 -2.65 14.23
CA ASN A 140 -9.24 -3.95 14.77
C ASN A 140 -9.44 -4.90 13.59
N LEU A 141 -8.72 -6.00 13.59
CA LEU A 141 -8.69 -6.98 12.51
C LEU A 141 -9.05 -8.34 13.07
N ILE A 142 -9.68 -9.16 12.24
CA ILE A 142 -9.75 -10.60 12.49
C ILE A 142 -8.65 -11.24 11.65
N VAL A 143 -7.77 -11.96 12.33
CA VAL A 143 -6.71 -12.75 11.73
C VAL A 143 -7.00 -14.23 11.89
N LYS A 144 -6.38 -15.05 11.05
CA LYS A 144 -6.43 -16.50 11.18
C LYS A 144 -5.05 -17.09 11.02
N SER A 145 -4.74 -18.09 11.82
CA SER A 145 -3.66 -19.04 11.55
C SER A 145 -4.25 -20.33 10.96
N GLY A 146 -3.44 -21.11 10.25
CA GLY A 146 -3.87 -22.33 9.57
C GLY A 146 -4.48 -23.39 10.50
N SER A 147 -4.20 -23.34 11.80
CA SER A 147 -4.74 -24.27 12.80
C SER A 147 -6.01 -23.79 13.50
N SER A 148 -6.38 -22.51 13.41
CA SER A 148 -7.50 -21.96 14.17
C SER A 148 -8.78 -21.78 13.33
N ALA A 149 -9.85 -22.47 13.74
CA ALA A 149 -11.18 -22.27 13.16
C ALA A 149 -11.79 -20.91 13.58
N VAL A 150 -11.37 -20.40 14.73
CA VAL A 150 -11.80 -19.12 15.32
C VAL A 150 -10.81 -18.05 14.89
N GLY A 151 -11.32 -16.91 14.42
CA GLY A 151 -10.44 -15.80 14.08
C GLY A 151 -10.06 -15.02 15.34
N ASP A 152 -8.77 -14.74 15.51
CA ASP A 152 -8.26 -13.98 16.64
C ASP A 152 -8.38 -12.47 16.37
N LEU A 153 -8.55 -11.68 17.44
CA LEU A 153 -8.65 -10.23 17.33
C LEU A 153 -7.25 -9.62 17.40
N PHE A 154 -6.89 -8.88 16.35
CA PHE A 154 -5.61 -8.22 16.23
C PHE A 154 -5.83 -6.71 16.28
N PHE A 155 -5.16 -6.03 17.20
CA PHE A 155 -5.17 -4.58 17.31
C PHE A 155 -3.87 -4.00 16.75
N ALA A 156 -4.01 -3.01 15.88
CA ALA A 156 -2.89 -2.23 15.38
C ALA A 156 -3.15 -0.73 15.54
N GLU A 157 -2.17 -0.03 16.11
CA GLU A 157 -2.09 1.41 16.06
C GLU A 157 -1.04 1.82 15.04
N ILE A 158 -1.44 2.58 14.02
CA ILE A 158 -0.53 3.09 13.00
C ILE A 158 -0.37 4.57 13.20
N THR A 159 0.85 5.02 13.48
CA THR A 159 1.21 6.44 13.52
C THR A 159 2.00 6.79 12.26
N CYS A 160 1.44 7.67 11.43
CA CYS A 160 2.13 8.19 10.24
C CYS A 160 2.80 9.53 10.57
N MET A 161 4.08 9.65 10.20
CA MET A 161 4.84 10.89 10.24
C MET A 161 5.37 11.19 8.83
N LYS A 162 5.40 12.48 8.47
CA LYS A 162 6.03 12.92 7.21
C LYS A 162 7.51 13.18 7.44
N ASP A 163 8.35 12.47 6.71
CA ASP A 163 9.79 12.73 6.63
C ASP A 163 10.18 13.01 5.17
N GLY A 164 10.36 14.29 4.84
CA GLY A 164 10.55 14.72 3.45
C GLY A 164 9.36 14.39 2.53
N GLU A 165 9.61 13.69 1.43
CA GLU A 165 8.58 13.20 0.49
C GLU A 165 8.00 11.82 0.89
N LEU A 166 8.58 11.14 1.88
CA LEU A 166 8.16 9.81 2.33
C LEU A 166 7.28 9.90 3.58
N GLU A 167 6.22 9.09 3.60
CA GLU A 167 5.40 8.87 4.80
C GLU A 167 5.96 7.66 5.54
N VAL A 168 6.59 7.89 6.69
CA VAL A 168 7.08 6.82 7.58
C VAL A 168 5.96 6.47 8.55
N SER A 169 5.65 5.19 8.69
CA SER A 169 4.65 4.71 9.63
C SER A 169 5.32 3.85 10.70
N ALA A 170 5.15 4.24 11.97
CA ALA A 170 5.45 3.41 13.13
C ALA A 170 4.18 2.66 13.53
N VAL A 171 4.32 1.39 13.91
CA VAL A 171 3.18 0.57 14.25
C VAL A 171 3.43 -0.17 15.56
N ASP A 172 2.53 0.03 16.50
CA ASP A 172 2.42 -0.78 17.71
C ASP A 172 1.29 -1.80 17.50
N VAL A 173 1.60 -3.05 17.81
CA VAL A 173 0.72 -4.19 17.56
C VAL A 173 0.51 -4.96 18.85
N GLU A 174 -0.75 -5.28 19.14
CA GLU A 174 -1.13 -6.10 20.30
C GLU A 174 -2.18 -7.14 19.89
N MET A 175 -1.94 -8.40 20.29
CA MET A 175 -2.92 -9.48 20.16
C MET A 175 -3.82 -9.51 21.38
N MET A 176 -5.14 -9.54 21.17
CA MET A 176 -6.16 -9.50 22.23
C MET A 176 -6.82 -10.85 22.48
#